data_AF-A0A7W3PEU5-F1
#
_entry.id   AF-A0A7W3PEU5-F1
#
_cell.length_a   1.000
_cell.length_b   1.000
_cell.length_c   1.000
_cell.angle_alpha   90.00
_cell.angle_beta   90.00
_cell.angle_gamma   90.00
#
_symmetry.space_group_name_H-M   'P 1'
#
loop_
_entity.id
_entity.type
_entity.pdbx_description
1 polymer ?
#
loop_
_entity_poly.entity_id
_entity_poly.type
_entity_poly.pdbx_seq_one_letter_code
_entity_poly.pdbx_strand_id
1 'polypeptide(L)' 'MIRPQWEWALDDAEGRRLTEPVTPVFTAQYDAEQWLGEHWRELSAAGAVQASLLHDGTQAAPGVELRIP' A
#
# COMPACT_ATOMS: atom_id res chain seq x y z
N MET A 1 7.18 -9.86 21.41
CA MET A 1 5.97 -10.15 20.62
C MET A 1 6.01 -9.24 19.42
N ILE A 2 6.12 -9.78 18.21
CA ILE A 2 6.14 -8.96 16.99
C ILE A 2 4.68 -8.64 16.67
N ARG A 3 4.32 -7.35 16.67
CA ARG A 3 2.96 -6.91 16.34
C ARG A 3 2.93 -6.53 14.85
N PRO A 4 1.95 -7.01 14.07
CA PRO A 4 1.75 -6.50 12.72
C PRO A 4 1.42 -5.01 12.85
N GLN A 5 2.19 -4.21 12.14
CA GLN A 5 2.19 -2.76 12.28
C GLN A 5 2.31 -2.08 10.92
N TRP A 6 2.65 -2.83 9.87
CA TRP A 6 2.84 -2.28 8.52
C TRP A 6 1.63 -2.61 7.66
N GLU A 7 1.11 -1.64 6.93
CA GLU A 7 0.01 -1.81 5.97
C GLU A 7 0.14 -0.79 4.84
N TRP A 8 -0.56 -1.03 3.73
CA TRP A 8 -0.61 -0.10 2.62
C TRP A 8 -1.96 0.61 2.56
N ALA A 9 -1.94 1.93 2.62
CA ALA A 9 -3.09 2.73 2.23
C ALA A 9 -3.03 3.01 0.74
N LEU A 10 -4.13 2.78 0.03
CA LEU A 10 -4.25 2.99 -1.40
C LEU A 10 -5.11 4.21 -1.67
N ASP A 11 -4.70 5.04 -2.62
CA ASP A 11 -5.45 6.21 -3.06
C ASP A 11 -5.70 6.17 -4.58
N ASP A 12 -6.86 6.67 -5.00
CA ASP A 12 -7.25 6.82 -6.40
C ASP A 12 -6.66 8.09 -7.06
N ALA A 13 -6.95 8.28 -8.35
CA ALA A 13 -6.49 9.44 -9.12
C ALA A 13 -7.01 10.80 -8.59
N GLU A 14 -8.06 10.79 -7.79
CA GLU A 14 -8.63 11.98 -7.16
C GLU A 14 -8.10 12.19 -5.73
N GLY A 15 -7.17 11.34 -5.27
CA GLY A 15 -6.59 11.37 -3.93
C GLY A 15 -7.53 10.84 -2.85
N ARG A 16 -8.55 10.04 -3.23
CA ARG A 16 -9.45 9.40 -2.27
C ARG A 16 -8.90 8.05 -1.86
N ARG A 17 -8.96 7.78 -0.56
CA ARG A 17 -8.58 6.49 0.00
C ARG A 17 -9.53 5.39 -0.48
N LEU A 18 -8.98 4.39 -1.13
CA LEU A 18 -9.68 3.19 -1.54
C LEU A 18 -9.87 2.27 -0.34
N THR A 19 -11.09 1.74 -0.18
CA THR A 19 -11.39 0.67 0.78
C THR A 19 -11.13 -0.71 0.20
N GLU A 20 -11.02 -0.81 -1.12
CA GLU A 20 -10.74 -2.03 -1.87
C GLU A 20 -9.73 -1.74 -2.98
N PRO A 21 -8.78 -2.66 -3.24
CA PRO A 21 -8.59 -3.94 -2.55
C PRO A 21 -8.01 -3.76 -1.14
N VAL A 22 -8.36 -4.69 -0.24
CA VAL A 22 -7.82 -4.70 1.13
C VAL A 22 -6.37 -5.15 1.10
N THR A 23 -5.48 -4.39 1.73
CA THR A 23 -4.06 -4.72 1.82
C THR A 23 -3.80 -5.55 3.09
N PRO A 24 -2.90 -6.55 3.04
CA PRO A 24 -2.56 -7.32 4.23
C PRO A 24 -1.76 -6.47 5.22
N VAL A 25 -1.75 -6.91 6.48
CA VAL A 25 -0.88 -6.34 7.52
C VAL A 25 0.40 -7.16 7.64
N PHE A 26 1.53 -6.49 7.81
CA PHE A 26 2.85 -7.10 7.86
C PHE A 26 3.56 -6.80 9.19
N THR A 27 4.41 -7.74 9.58
CA THR A 27 5.27 -7.61 10.75
C THR A 27 6.59 -6.90 10.46
N ALA A 28 7.03 -6.85 9.19
CA ALA A 28 8.23 -6.16 8.76
C ALA A 28 7.96 -5.27 7.54
N GLN A 29 8.69 -4.15 7.48
CA GLN A 29 8.63 -3.20 6.36
C GLN A 29 8.99 -3.88 5.04
N TYR A 30 10.06 -4.67 5.05
CA TYR A 30 10.55 -5.38 3.88
C TYR A 30 9.48 -6.28 3.24
N ASP A 31 8.74 -7.04 4.06
CA ASP A 31 7.66 -7.91 3.56
C ASP A 31 6.54 -7.09 2.90
N ALA A 32 6.20 -5.92 3.48
CA ALA A 32 5.22 -5.02 2.92
C ALA A 32 5.69 -4.46 1.56
N GLU A 33 6.96 -4.07 1.45
CA GLU A 33 7.56 -3.56 0.23
C GLU A 33 7.64 -4.62 -0.87
N GLN A 34 8.00 -5.86 -0.52
CA GLN A 34 8.00 -6.99 -1.46
C GLN A 34 6.58 -7.25 -1.99
N TRP A 35 5.58 -7.31 -1.10
CA TRP A 35 4.19 -7.51 -1.48
C TRP A 35 3.69 -6.44 -2.46
N LEU A 36 4.02 -5.17 -2.22
CA LEU A 36 3.63 -4.10 -3.16
C LEU A 36 4.25 -4.33 -4.54
N GLY A 37 5.53 -4.71 -4.58
CA GLY A 37 6.24 -5.01 -5.83
C GLY A 37 5.65 -6.18 -6.62
N GLU A 38 4.98 -7.11 -5.95
CA GLU A 38 4.30 -8.25 -6.59
C GLU A 38 2.89 -7.88 -7.05
N HIS A 39 2.16 -7.10 -6.26
CA HIS A 39 0.72 -6.83 -6.48
C HIS A 39 0.40 -5.48 -7.13
N TRP A 40 1.36 -4.57 -7.32
CA TRP A 40 1.10 -3.21 -7.82
C TRP A 40 0.28 -3.16 -9.11
N ARG A 41 0.43 -4.13 -10.02
CA ARG A 41 -0.33 -4.17 -11.28
C ARG A 41 -1.80 -4.44 -11.04
N GLU A 42 -2.11 -5.34 -10.12
CA GLU A 42 -3.48 -5.67 -9.74
C GLU A 42 -4.13 -4.51 -8.99
N LEU A 43 -3.38 -3.87 -8.09
CA LEU A 43 -3.81 -2.64 -7.39
C LEU A 43 -4.11 -1.51 -8.39
N SER A 44 -3.22 -1.33 -9.37
CA SER A 44 -3.40 -0.35 -10.45
C SER A 44 -4.63 -0.65 -11.30
N ALA A 45 -4.83 -1.92 -11.68
CA ALA A 45 -6.01 -2.36 -12.41
C ALA A 45 -7.31 -2.18 -11.60
N ALA A 46 -7.23 -2.22 -10.26
CA ALA A 46 -8.33 -1.93 -9.36
C ALA A 46 -8.57 -0.42 -9.13
N GLY A 47 -7.77 0.45 -9.74
CA GLY A 47 -7.93 1.91 -9.69
C GLY A 47 -7.03 2.63 -8.69
N ALA A 48 -6.15 1.91 -7.98
CA ALA A 48 -5.17 2.53 -7.09
C ALA A 48 -4.03 3.18 -7.92
N VAL A 49 -3.78 4.46 -7.71
CA VAL A 49 -2.69 5.18 -8.40
C VAL A 49 -1.52 5.49 -7.47
N GLN A 50 -1.77 5.49 -6.16
CA GLN A 50 -0.77 5.76 -5.15
C GLN A 50 -0.94 4.78 -3.99
N ALA A 51 0.18 4.30 -3.45
CA ALA A 51 0.26 3.49 -2.25
C ALA A 51 1.16 4.16 -1.21
N SER A 52 0.65 4.36 0.00
CA SER A 52 1.39 4.93 1.12
C SER A 52 1.62 3.86 2.19
N LEU A 53 2.88 3.67 2.57
CA LEU A 53 3.24 2.72 3.60
C LEU A 53 2.92 3.32 4.97
N LEU A 54 2.05 2.65 5.71
CA LEU A 54 1.69 3.02 7.07
C LEU A 54 2.40 2.11 8.07
N HIS A 55 2.88 2.70 9.15
CA HIS A 55 3.37 2.04 10.35
C HIS A 55 2.48 2.46 11.53
N ASP A 56 1.71 1.53 12.09
CA ASP A 56 0.75 1.74 13.18
C ASP A 56 -0.24 2.89 12.85
N GLY A 57 -0.74 2.91 11.60
CA GLY A 57 -1.65 3.94 11.08
C GLY A 57 -0.98 5.27 10.69
N THR A 58 0.34 5.41 10.86
CA THR A 58 1.09 6.63 10.51
C THR A 58 1.94 6.42 9.26
N GLN A 59 1.94 7.36 8.32
CA GLN A 59 2.75 7.22 7.11
C GLN A 59 4.25 7.20 7.44
N ALA A 60 4.91 6.12 7.05
CA ALA A 60 6.32 5.86 7.37
C ALA A 60 7.27 6.18 6.21
N ALA A 61 6.77 6.18 4.97
CA ALA A 61 7.56 6.41 3.77
C ALA A 61 6.83 7.33 2.77
N PRO A 62 7.54 7.90 1.78
CA PRO A 62 6.90 8.58 0.65
C PRO A 62 5.93 7.65 -0.10
N GLY A 63 4.87 8.22 -0.66
CA GLY A 63 3.93 7.47 -1.49
C GLY A 63 4.60 6.89 -2.74
N VAL A 64 4.24 5.66 -3.06
CA VAL A 64 4.68 4.93 -4.25
C VAL A 64 3.59 5.07 -5.32
N GLU A 65 3.97 5.54 -6.50
CA GLU A 65 3.04 5.69 -7.61
C GLU A 65 2.86 4.34 -8.33
N LEU A 66 1.62 3.87 -8.44
CA LEU A 66 1.25 2.58 -9.03
C LEU A 66 0.85 2.70 -10.50
N ARG A 67 1.25 3.79 -11.17
CA ARG A 67 0.83 4.04 -12.54
C ARG A 67 1.51 3.08 -13.52
N ILE A 68 0.71 2.49 -14.40
CA ILE A 68 1.22 1.78 -15.57
C ILE A 68 1.69 2.86 -16.56
N PRO A 69 2.96 2.83 -17.02
CA PRO A 69 3.43 3.75 -18.06
C PRO A 69 2.68 3.56 -19.38
#